data_AF-A0A4Y2T215-F1
#
_entry.id   AF-A0A4Y2T215-F1
#
_cell.length_a   1.000
_cell.length_b   1.000
_cell.length_c   1.000
_cell.angle_alpha   90.00
_cell.angle_beta   90.00
_cell.angle_gamma   90.00
#
_symmetry.space_group_name_H-M   'P 1'
#
loop_
_entity.id
_entity.type
_entity.pdbx_description
1 polymer ?
#
loop_
_entity_poly.entity_id
_entity_poly.type
_entity_poly.pdbx_seq_one_letter_code
_entity_poly.pdbx_strand_id
1 'polypeptide(L)'
;MECPSFLRVTVNPMKHLKVHTKADGSLEFSGIQGRFLGTILESMKMPFQLVIAEDREWGRLLPNAGNWTDDCASTAGAAIY
;
A
#
# COMPACT_ATOMS: atom_id res chain seq x y z
N MET A 1 4.19 13.39 -20.70
CA MET A 1 4.21 12.37 -19.65
C MET A 1 2.77 12.20 -19.21
N GLU A 2 2.17 11.03 -19.44
CA GLU A 2 0.79 10.77 -19.03
C GLU A 2 0.76 10.57 -17.51
N CYS A 3 -0.04 11.36 -16.81
CA CYS A 3 -0.23 11.16 -15.38
C CYS A 3 -1.12 9.92 -15.17
N PRO A 4 -0.75 8.99 -14.28
CA PRO A 4 -1.58 7.83 -13.99
C PRO A 4 -2.95 8.29 -13.47
N SER A 5 -4.01 7.57 -13.83
CA SER A 5 -5.39 7.89 -13.42
C SER A 5 -5.80 7.26 -12.09
N PHE A 6 -4.99 6.33 -11.56
CA PHE A 6 -5.21 5.66 -10.29
C PHE A 6 -3.87 5.25 -9.64
N LEU A 7 -3.89 5.07 -8.33
CA LEU A 7 -2.75 4.60 -7.54
C LEU A 7 -3.00 3.19 -7.02
N ARG A 8 -2.02 2.30 -7.15
CA ARG A 8 -2.02 1.03 -6.43
C ARG A 8 -1.11 1.16 -5.23
N VAL A 9 -1.64 0.89 -4.05
CA VAL A 9 -0.97 1.10 -2.77
C VAL A 9 -0.89 -0.24 -2.06
N THR A 10 0.29 -0.83 -2.01
CA THR A 10 0.52 -2.07 -1.25
C THR A 10 0.84 -1.71 0.21
N VAL A 11 0.25 -2.46 1.16
CA VAL A 11 0.51 -2.29 2.59
C VAL A 11 0.75 -3.63 3.27
N ASN A 12 1.65 -3.63 4.23
CA ASN A 12 1.86 -4.73 5.16
C ASN A 12 1.26 -4.37 6.54
N PRO A 13 0.13 -4.99 6.95
CA PRO A 13 -0.55 -4.65 8.20
C PRO A 13 0.36 -4.91 9.40
N MET A 14 0.58 -3.86 10.18
CA MET A 14 1.41 -3.90 11.38
C MET A 14 0.66 -3.33 12.58
N LYS A 15 1.25 -3.47 13.78
CA LYS A 15 0.70 -2.92 15.03
C LYS A 15 0.26 -1.45 14.92
N HIS A 16 0.95 -0.65 14.11
CA HIS A 16 0.72 0.79 13.95
C HIS A 16 0.13 1.21 12.60
N LEU A 17 -0.15 0.26 11.71
CA LEU A 17 -0.84 0.45 10.44
C LEU A 17 -2.13 -0.38 10.44
N LYS A 18 -3.24 0.27 10.78
CA LYS A 18 -4.56 -0.37 10.83
C LYS A 18 -5.44 0.21 9.74
N VAL A 19 -6.07 -0.66 8.98
CA VAL A 19 -7.04 -0.29 7.94
C VAL A 19 -8.35 -1.00 8.25
N HIS A 20 -9.44 -0.23 8.29
CA HIS A 20 -10.79 -0.76 8.44
C HIS A 20 -11.63 -0.32 7.25
N THR A 21 -12.44 -1.22 6.71
CA THR A 21 -13.45 -0.86 5.72
C THR A 21 -14.72 -0.46 6.47
N LYS A 22 -15.22 0.75 6.23
CA LYS A 22 -16.49 1.23 6.77
C LYS A 22 -17.67 0.60 6.04
N ALA A 23 -18.86 0.75 6.60
CA ALA A 23 -20.11 0.21 6.02
C ALA A 23 -20.44 0.77 4.62
N ASP A 24 -19.95 1.97 4.29
CA ASP A 24 -20.11 2.60 2.98
C ASP A 24 -19.03 2.17 1.97
N GLY A 25 -18.13 1.25 2.34
CA GLY A 25 -17.02 0.80 1.52
C GLY A 25 -15.79 1.71 1.54
N SER A 26 -15.83 2.85 2.25
CA SER A 26 -14.65 3.70 2.41
C SER A 26 -13.63 3.10 3.38
N LEU A 27 -12.37 3.47 3.21
CA LEU A 27 -11.26 2.99 4.05
C LEU A 27 -10.98 3.98 5.18
N GLU A 28 -10.83 3.47 6.40
CA GLU A 28 -10.39 4.20 7.57
C GLU A 28 -8.99 3.75 7.98
N PHE A 29 -8.05 4.69 7.99
CA PHE A 29 -6.69 4.46 8.42
C PHE A 29 -6.48 4.93 9.87
N SER A 30 -5.93 4.06 10.71
CA SER A 30 -5.63 4.36 12.11
C SER A 30 -4.27 3.82 12.55
N GLY A 31 -3.83 4.25 13.73
CA GLY A 31 -2.42 4.17 14.13
C GLY A 31 -1.58 5.27 13.48
N ILE A 32 -0.34 5.46 13.95
CA ILE A 32 0.50 6.58 13.48
C ILE A 32 0.86 6.42 11.99
N GLN A 33 1.19 5.21 11.54
CA GLN A 33 1.50 4.92 10.15
C GLN A 33 0.24 5.00 9.27
N GLY A 34 -0.89 4.52 9.78
CA GLY A 34 -2.16 4.63 9.07
C GLY A 34 -2.57 6.10 8.85
N ARG A 35 -2.48 6.94 9.88
CA ARG A 35 -2.79 8.37 9.75
C ARG A 35 -1.87 9.06 8.74
N PHE A 36 -0.57 8.76 8.77
CA PHE A 36 0.38 9.29 7.80
C PHE A 36 0.03 8.91 6.35
N LEU A 37 -0.22 7.62 6.10
CA LEU A 37 -0.64 7.12 4.79
C LEU A 37 -1.96 7.77 4.35
N GLY A 38 -2.95 7.85 5.24
CA GLY A 38 -4.24 8.49 4.98
C GLY A 38 -4.08 9.94 4.54
N THR A 39 -3.25 10.72 5.26
CA THR A 39 -2.96 12.12 4.88
C THR A 39 -2.33 12.24 3.49
N ILE A 40 -1.41 11.34 3.12
CA ILE A 40 -0.80 11.32 1.78
C ILE A 40 -1.86 11.02 0.71
N LEU A 41 -2.66 9.97 0.91
CA LEU A 41 -3.71 9.57 -0.05
C LEU A 41 -4.78 10.65 -0.23
N GLU A 42 -5.23 11.27 0.86
CA GLU A 42 -6.16 12.40 0.83
C GLU A 42 -5.57 13.62 0.09
N SER A 43 -4.28 13.89 0.28
CA SER A 43 -3.60 15.02 -0.35
C SER A 43 -3.40 14.82 -1.86
N MET A 44 -3.15 13.59 -2.30
CA MET A 44 -2.99 13.28 -3.72
C MET A 44 -4.29 13.43 -4.51
N LYS A 45 -5.46 13.32 -3.86
CA LYS A 45 -6.80 13.43 -4.50
C LYS A 45 -6.95 12.52 -5.73
N MET A 46 -6.29 11.37 -5.71
CA MET A 46 -6.35 10.37 -6.76
C MET A 46 -7.12 9.13 -6.30
N PRO A 47 -7.90 8.49 -7.17
CA PRO A 47 -8.45 7.17 -6.89
C PRO A 47 -7.32 6.20 -6.57
N PHE A 48 -7.50 5.34 -5.56
CA PHE A 48 -6.51 4.34 -5.22
C PHE A 48 -7.14 2.98 -4.91
N GLN A 49 -6.36 1.94 -5.13
CA GLN A 49 -6.64 0.57 -4.70
C GLN A 49 -5.62 0.18 -3.65
N LEU A 50 -6.11 -0.15 -2.45
CA LEU A 50 -5.28 -0.70 -1.39
C LEU A 50 -5.14 -2.22 -1.57
N VAL A 51 -3.91 -2.72 -1.55
CA VAL A 51 -3.57 -4.14 -1.63
C VAL A 51 -2.83 -4.53 -0.36
N ILE A 52 -3.29 -5.57 0.33
CA ILE A 52 -2.58 -6.10 1.50
C ILE A 52 -1.61 -7.17 0.99
N ALA A 53 -0.32 -7.05 1.30
CA ALA A 53 0.68 -8.05 0.91
C ALA A 53 0.33 -9.41 1.54
N GLU A 54 0.28 -10.46 0.71
CA GLU A 54 -0.16 -11.81 1.13
C GLU A 54 0.83 -12.48 2.08
N ASP A 55 2.12 -12.27 1.84
CA ASP A 55 3.23 -12.86 2.59
C ASP A 55 3.57 -12.11 3.89
N ARG A 56 3.03 -10.90 4.08
CA ARG A 56 3.42 -9.96 5.15
C ARG A 56 4.93 -9.71 5.20
N GLU A 57 5.63 -9.89 4.09
CA GLU A 57 7.04 -9.56 3.95
C GLU A 57 7.19 -8.21 3.25
N TRP A 58 8.28 -7.51 3.52
CA TRP A 58 8.56 -6.17 2.98
C TRP A 58 9.32 -6.23 1.64
N GLY A 59 9.44 -7.41 1.04
CA GLY A 59 10.34 -7.68 -0.06
C GLY A 59 11.64 -8.34 0.41
N ARG A 60 11.86 -9.56 -0.05
CA ARG A 60 13.09 -10.33 0.02
C ARG A 60 13.46 -10.72 -1.40
N LEU A 61 14.70 -10.50 -1.78
CA LEU A 61 15.22 -11.00 -3.05
C LEU A 61 15.24 -12.54 -3.00
N LEU A 62 14.46 -13.18 -3.85
CA LEU A 62 14.45 -14.63 -3.96
C LEU A 62 15.73 -15.07 -4.70
N PRO A 63 16.48 -16.04 -4.16
CA PRO A 63 17.81 -16.39 -4.67
C PRO A 63 17.82 -16.96 -6.10
N ASN A 64 16.64 -17.27 -6.67
CA ASN A 64 16.53 -18.23 -7.76
C ASN A 64 16.15 -17.60 -9.11
N ALA A 65 15.80 -16.30 -9.16
CA ALA A 65 15.30 -15.68 -10.40
C ALA A 65 15.42 -14.15 -10.49
N GLY A 66 15.98 -13.45 -9.50
CA GLY A 66 15.91 -11.99 -9.45
C GLY A 66 14.51 -11.45 -9.11
N ASN A 67 13.57 -12.33 -8.77
CA ASN A 67 12.25 -11.98 -8.29
C ASN A 67 12.32 -11.55 -6.82
N TRP A 68 11.54 -10.55 -6.45
CA TRP A 68 11.37 -10.13 -5.06
C TRP A 68 10.07 -10.71 -4.49
N THR A 69 9.97 -10.87 -3.18
CA THR A 69 8.68 -11.15 -2.53
C THR A 69 7.73 -9.95 -2.64
N ASP A 70 6.43 -10.19 -2.45
CA ASP A 70 5.33 -9.54 -3.19
C ASP A 70 5.27 -8.00 -3.08
N ASP A 71 5.74 -7.42 -1.98
CA ASP A 71 5.74 -5.97 -1.76
C ASP A 71 6.61 -5.21 -2.78
N CYS A 72 7.72 -5.82 -3.22
CA CYS A 72 8.57 -5.28 -4.29
C CYS A 72 8.19 -5.80 -5.69
N ALA A 73 7.53 -6.96 -5.81
CA ALA A 73 7.07 -7.47 -7.11
C ALA A 73 5.80 -6.79 -7.62
N SER A 74 4.95 -6.27 -6.72
CA SER A 74 3.68 -5.61 -7.05
C SER A 74 3.81 -4.11 -7.38
N THR A 75 4.99 -3.52 -7.20
CA THR A 75 5.20 -2.07 -7.24
C THR A 75 5.87 -1.58 -8.54
N ALA A 76 5.04 -1.37 -9.56
CA ALA A 76 5.25 -0.29 -10.54
C ALA A 76 4.69 1.07 -10.02
N GLY A 77 4.22 1.10 -8.76
CA GLY A 77 3.67 2.28 -8.07
C GLY A 77 4.30 2.42 -6.69
N ALA A 78 4.35 3.65 -6.18
CA ALA A 78 5.14 4.04 -5.01
C ALA A 78 4.98 3.12 -3.78
N ALA A 79 6.09 2.59 -3.29
CA ALA A 79 6.20 2.06 -1.93
C ALA A 79 6.37 3.25 -0.96
N ILE A 80 5.50 3.34 0.04
CA ILE A 80 5.60 4.36 1.10
C ILE A 80 6.16 3.67 2.34
N TYR A 81 7.43 3.97 2.65
CA TYR A 81 8.14 3.53 3.86
C TYR A 81 7.73 4.32 5.10
#